data_AF-A0A6V8LDK9-F1
#
_entry.id   AF-A0A6V8LDK9-F1
#
_cell.length_a   1.000
_cell.length_b   1.000
_cell.length_c   1.000
_cell.angle_alpha   90.00
_cell.angle_beta   90.00
_cell.angle_gamma   90.00
#
_symmetry.space_group_name_H-M   'P 1'
#
loop_
_entity.id
_entity.type
_entity.pdbx_description
1 polymer ?
#
loop_
_entity_poly.entity_id
_entity_poly.type
_entity_poly.pdbx_seq_one_letter_code
_entity_poly.pdbx_strand_id
1 'polypeptide(L)'
;MRSRLVLHAVDSHTEGMPTRVVTGGVGVLPGATMFERKQLFERDREGLLRFLMYEPRGHSAMSGAILQPPTRPDADFGVLFIEVSGCLPMCGHGTIGVATVLVETGMVAVEEPVTTIRLDTPAGLVTAEVEVADGRARSVTIRNVPSFLLAADQCVEVAGIGPVRYDMAFGGNFYAIVDAAMLGLPVRPHAVRELIRRGLAVMDTINERARPVHPANAAIDDCRHVQVVEAGRDGADARNAVVIHPGWVDRSPCGTGTSARMAQLHARGLLALDTPFVNESVLGTRFTGRLVDTTSVAGLPAVVPTVTGRAWITGTAQYLLDPEDPFPEGFLL
;
A
#
# COMPACT_ATOMS: atom_id res chain seq x y z
N MET A 1 7.03 -30.54 19.28
CA MET A 1 7.16 -29.11 18.93
C MET A 1 6.87 -28.32 20.21
N ARG A 2 7.78 -27.47 20.71
CA ARG A 2 7.58 -26.66 21.94
C ARG A 2 7.00 -25.27 21.64
N SER A 3 6.70 -24.99 20.38
CA SER A 3 6.26 -23.67 19.92
C SER A 3 4.95 -23.26 20.60
N ARG A 4 4.93 -22.04 21.15
CA ARG A 4 3.76 -21.46 21.82
C ARG A 4 2.83 -20.70 20.86
N LEU A 5 3.30 -20.45 19.64
CA LEU A 5 2.56 -19.81 18.55
C LEU A 5 2.93 -20.48 17.23
N VAL A 6 1.93 -20.73 16.39
CA VAL A 6 2.08 -21.21 15.01
C VAL A 6 1.12 -20.41 14.14
N LEU A 7 1.66 -19.69 13.15
CA LEU A 7 0.90 -18.89 12.19
C LEU A 7 1.09 -19.46 10.79
N HIS A 8 0.01 -19.56 10.03
CA HIS A 8 0.03 -20.03 8.65
C HIS A 8 -0.03 -18.84 7.71
N ALA A 9 0.80 -18.83 6.68
CA ALA A 9 0.73 -17.80 5.64
C ALA A 9 0.98 -18.35 4.24
N VAL A 10 0.47 -17.60 3.28
CA VAL A 10 0.82 -17.70 1.86
C VAL A 10 1.59 -16.43 1.53
N ASP A 11 2.86 -16.58 1.17
CA ASP A 11 3.71 -15.46 0.77
C ASP A 11 3.54 -15.25 -0.74
N SER A 12 3.39 -14.00 -1.14
CA SER A 12 3.29 -13.57 -2.53
C SER A 12 4.14 -12.33 -2.77
N HIS A 13 4.30 -11.93 -4.03
CA HIS A 13 4.72 -10.58 -4.36
C HIS A 13 3.81 -9.97 -5.43
N THR A 14 3.57 -8.66 -5.33
CA THR A 14 2.90 -7.87 -6.36
C THR A 14 3.94 -7.02 -7.05
N GLU A 15 4.30 -7.39 -8.29
CA GLU A 15 5.27 -6.64 -9.09
C GLU A 15 6.61 -6.32 -8.36
N GLY A 16 7.06 -7.26 -7.52
CA GLY A 16 8.30 -7.19 -6.72
C GLY A 16 8.10 -6.81 -5.25
N MET A 17 6.95 -6.25 -4.86
CA MET A 17 6.66 -5.89 -3.48
C MET A 17 6.05 -7.09 -2.72
N PRO A 18 6.65 -7.59 -1.63
CA PRO A 18 6.17 -8.76 -0.92
C PRO A 18 4.81 -8.52 -0.26
N THR A 19 4.02 -9.58 -0.13
CA THR A 19 2.79 -9.61 0.66
C THR A 19 2.66 -10.97 1.32
N ARG A 20 2.88 -10.99 2.63
CA ARG A 20 2.60 -12.14 3.49
C ARG A 20 1.14 -12.18 3.88
N VAL A 21 0.37 -13.11 3.33
CA VAL A 21 -1.06 -13.28 3.66
C VAL A 21 -1.19 -14.31 4.76
N VAL A 22 -1.40 -13.86 6.00
CA VAL A 22 -1.63 -14.72 7.16
C VAL A 22 -3.05 -15.28 7.09
N THR A 23 -3.16 -16.59 6.91
CA THR A 23 -4.41 -17.31 6.70
C THR A 23 -4.89 -18.07 7.94
N GLY A 24 -4.05 -18.21 8.98
CA GLY A 24 -4.43 -18.92 10.19
C GLY A 24 -3.50 -18.70 11.39
N GLY A 25 -4.01 -18.99 12.58
CA GLY A 25 -3.25 -18.96 13.85
C GLY A 25 -3.42 -17.69 14.71
N VAL A 26 -3.96 -16.59 14.17
CA VAL A 26 -4.12 -15.32 14.90
C VAL A 26 -5.40 -15.27 15.78
N GLY A 27 -6.42 -16.05 15.41
CA GLY A 27 -7.77 -15.93 15.98
C GLY A 27 -8.53 -14.72 15.42
N VAL A 28 -9.80 -14.57 15.81
CA VAL A 28 -10.61 -13.41 15.44
C VAL A 28 -10.20 -12.21 16.29
N LEU A 29 -9.86 -11.10 15.64
CA LEU A 29 -9.47 -9.87 16.31
C LEU A 29 -10.71 -9.16 16.91
N PRO A 30 -10.59 -8.57 18.12
CA PRO A 30 -11.68 -7.84 18.75
C PRO A 30 -11.97 -6.53 17.99
N GLY A 31 -13.22 -6.06 18.05
CA GLY A 31 -13.69 -4.83 17.40
C GLY A 31 -14.88 -5.09 16.48
N ALA A 32 -15.82 -4.14 16.45
CA ALA A 32 -17.06 -4.20 15.68
C ALA A 32 -16.86 -3.81 14.21
N THR A 33 -15.79 -3.08 13.89
CA THR A 33 -15.42 -2.72 12.52
C THR A 33 -13.96 -3.09 12.24
N MET A 34 -13.58 -3.20 10.97
CA MET A 34 -12.17 -3.40 10.61
C MET A 34 -11.28 -2.23 11.03
N PHE A 35 -11.81 -1.00 11.10
CA PHE A 35 -11.09 0.15 11.64
C PHE A 35 -10.85 0.02 13.14
N GLU A 36 -11.86 -0.38 13.92
CA GLU A 36 -11.69 -0.64 15.35
C GLU A 36 -10.73 -1.79 15.61
N ARG A 37 -10.81 -2.88 14.81
CA ARG A 37 -9.85 -3.99 14.86
C ARG A 37 -8.42 -3.53 14.62
N LYS A 38 -8.19 -2.63 13.65
CA LYS A 38 -6.88 -2.02 13.41
C LYS A 38 -6.39 -1.30 14.67
N GLN A 39 -7.21 -0.40 15.24
CA GLN A 39 -6.83 0.39 16.42
C GLN A 39 -6.51 -0.49 17.63
N LEU A 40 -7.32 -1.53 17.89
CA LEU A 40 -7.09 -2.47 18.98
C LEU A 40 -5.86 -3.34 18.73
N PHE A 41 -5.62 -3.76 17.48
CA PHE A 41 -4.42 -4.51 17.12
C PHE A 41 -3.14 -3.69 17.30
N GLU A 42 -3.14 -2.42 16.87
CA GLU A 42 -2.01 -1.51 17.10
C GLU A 42 -1.72 -1.32 18.59
N ARG A 43 -2.77 -1.18 19.41
CA ARG A 43 -2.63 -1.01 20.86
C ARG A 43 -2.15 -2.27 21.59
N ASP A 44 -2.72 -3.43 21.24
CA ASP A 44 -2.63 -4.64 22.08
C ASP A 44 -1.76 -5.75 21.48
N ARG A 45 -1.42 -5.67 20.18
CA ARG A 45 -0.83 -6.79 19.41
C ARG A 45 0.37 -6.38 18.58
N GLU A 46 1.03 -5.26 18.89
CA GLU A 46 2.22 -4.79 18.17
C GLU A 46 3.34 -5.84 18.11
N GLY A 47 3.55 -6.63 19.17
CA GLY A 47 4.54 -7.71 19.18
C GLY A 47 4.28 -8.78 18.10
N LEU A 48 3.02 -9.02 17.72
CA LEU A 48 2.66 -9.93 16.63
C LEU A 48 2.97 -9.33 15.26
N LEU A 49 2.76 -8.02 15.08
CA LEU A 49 3.18 -7.31 13.88
C LEU A 49 4.69 -7.44 13.70
N ARG A 50 5.47 -7.12 14.74
CA ARG A 50 6.93 -7.20 14.70
C ARG A 50 7.39 -8.65 14.42
N PHE A 51 6.79 -9.63 15.10
CA PHE A 51 7.06 -11.06 14.84
C PHE A 51 6.88 -11.46 13.36
N LEU A 52 5.85 -10.95 12.69
CA LEU A 52 5.56 -11.28 11.29
C LEU A 52 6.41 -10.50 10.30
N MET A 53 6.72 -9.24 10.59
CA MET A 53 7.32 -8.29 9.63
C MET A 53 8.84 -8.17 9.76
N TYR A 54 9.39 -8.30 10.97
CA TYR A 54 10.80 -8.03 11.25
C TYR A 54 11.66 -9.28 11.04
N GLU A 55 12.97 -9.07 10.92
CA GLU A 55 13.94 -10.17 10.91
C GLU A 55 13.84 -10.96 12.22
N PRO A 56 14.02 -12.29 12.22
CA PRO A 56 14.49 -13.14 11.12
C PRO A 56 13.37 -13.70 10.22
N ARG A 57 12.09 -13.36 10.48
CA ARG A 57 10.94 -13.95 9.79
C ARG A 57 10.50 -13.14 8.58
N GLY A 58 10.69 -11.83 8.63
CA GLY A 58 10.53 -10.89 7.54
C GLY A 58 11.83 -10.15 7.26
N HIS A 59 11.73 -8.87 6.93
CA HIS A 59 12.85 -7.98 6.63
C HIS A 59 12.37 -6.53 6.63
N SER A 60 13.27 -5.56 6.49
CA SER A 60 13.02 -4.11 6.54
C SER A 60 12.04 -3.52 5.52
N ALA A 61 11.41 -4.36 4.69
CA ALA A 61 10.40 -3.96 3.73
C ALA A 61 9.32 -5.04 3.57
N MET A 62 9.10 -5.85 4.59
CA MET A 62 8.01 -6.81 4.58
C MET A 62 6.68 -6.07 4.69
N SER A 63 5.73 -6.51 3.87
CA SER A 63 4.33 -6.08 3.91
C SER A 63 3.47 -7.35 3.96
N GLY A 64 2.29 -7.24 4.55
CA GLY A 64 1.42 -8.38 4.77
C GLY A 64 -0.01 -8.00 5.08
N ALA A 65 -0.81 -9.04 5.22
CA ALA A 65 -2.22 -8.96 5.51
C ALA A 65 -2.61 -10.09 6.46
N ILE A 66 -3.41 -9.78 7.48
CA ILE A 66 -4.05 -10.78 8.32
C ILE A 66 -5.50 -10.92 7.87
N LEU A 67 -5.84 -12.10 7.35
CA LEU A 67 -7.22 -12.41 7.01
C LEU A 67 -8.06 -12.59 8.28
N GLN A 68 -9.28 -12.08 8.22
CA GLN A 68 -10.26 -12.10 9.30
C GLN A 68 -11.65 -12.40 8.73
N PRO A 69 -12.59 -12.91 9.54
CA PRO A 69 -13.99 -12.85 9.18
C PRO A 69 -14.39 -11.40 8.91
N PRO A 70 -15.19 -11.10 7.88
CA PRO A 70 -15.63 -9.73 7.61
C PRO A 70 -16.50 -9.21 8.76
N THR A 71 -16.50 -7.89 8.97
CA THR A 71 -17.36 -7.21 9.96
C THR A 71 -18.69 -6.74 9.36
N ARG A 72 -18.85 -6.92 8.05
CA ARG A 72 -20.02 -6.54 7.25
C ARG A 72 -20.54 -7.73 6.42
N PRO A 73 -21.86 -7.85 6.20
CA PRO A 73 -22.45 -9.01 5.53
C PRO A 73 -22.23 -9.04 4.01
N ASP A 74 -21.84 -7.92 3.40
CA ASP A 74 -21.60 -7.76 1.96
C ASP A 74 -20.12 -7.84 1.58
N ALA A 75 -19.27 -8.39 2.46
CA ALA A 75 -17.86 -8.66 2.19
C ALA A 75 -17.56 -10.16 2.35
N ASP A 76 -16.58 -10.64 1.58
CA ASP A 76 -16.14 -12.03 1.59
C ASP A 76 -15.09 -12.28 2.68
N PHE A 77 -14.14 -11.34 2.85
CA PHE A 77 -13.08 -11.41 3.85
C PHE A 77 -12.83 -10.04 4.50
N GLY A 78 -12.50 -10.05 5.78
CA GLY A 78 -11.84 -8.94 6.45
C GLY A 78 -10.34 -8.99 6.23
N VAL A 79 -9.71 -7.84 6.01
CA VAL A 79 -8.27 -7.74 5.75
C VAL A 79 -7.66 -6.64 6.61
N LEU A 80 -6.75 -7.00 7.51
CA LEU A 80 -5.92 -6.05 8.25
C LEU A 80 -4.52 -6.00 7.63
N PHE A 81 -4.14 -4.86 7.05
CA PHE A 81 -2.81 -4.68 6.48
C PHE A 81 -1.78 -4.35 7.55
N ILE A 82 -0.65 -5.05 7.51
CA ILE A 82 0.48 -4.88 8.42
C ILE A 82 1.75 -4.70 7.61
N GLU A 83 2.60 -3.78 8.01
CA GLU A 83 3.91 -3.54 7.41
C GLU A 83 4.94 -3.29 8.50
N VAL A 84 6.21 -3.22 8.11
CA VAL A 84 7.28 -2.75 9.00
C VAL A 84 7.01 -1.35 9.58
N SER A 85 6.16 -0.55 8.93
CA SER A 85 5.79 0.81 9.31
C SER A 85 4.58 0.89 10.27
N GLY A 86 3.96 -0.25 10.59
CA GLY A 86 2.74 -0.34 11.39
C GLY A 86 1.55 -0.87 10.59
N CYS A 87 0.33 -0.61 11.06
CA CYS A 87 -0.88 -1.01 10.33
C CYS A 87 -1.32 0.07 9.35
N LEU A 88 -1.70 -0.35 8.15
CA LEU A 88 -2.23 0.57 7.14
C LEU A 88 -3.75 0.50 7.05
N PRO A 89 -4.43 1.63 6.78
CA PRO A 89 -5.86 1.60 6.51
C PRO A 89 -6.19 0.88 5.18
N MET A 90 -5.31 1.02 4.18
CA MET A 90 -5.38 0.33 2.89
C MET A 90 -3.97 0.15 2.32
N CYS A 91 -3.71 -0.97 1.65
CA CYS A 91 -2.49 -1.22 0.89
C CYS A 91 -2.81 -1.75 -0.52
N GLY A 92 -2.46 -1.00 -1.58
CA GLY A 92 -2.86 -1.33 -2.95
C GLY A 92 -2.22 -2.62 -3.48
N HIS A 93 -0.90 -2.74 -3.35
CA HIS A 93 -0.18 -3.97 -3.78
C HIS A 93 -0.56 -5.16 -2.90
N GLY A 94 -0.78 -4.92 -1.60
CA GLY A 94 -1.23 -5.94 -0.65
C GLY A 94 -2.63 -6.45 -0.98
N THR A 95 -3.55 -5.59 -1.41
CA THR A 95 -4.89 -5.97 -1.86
C THR A 95 -4.83 -6.88 -3.10
N ILE A 96 -3.98 -6.53 -4.08
CA ILE A 96 -3.74 -7.36 -5.27
C ILE A 96 -3.16 -8.72 -4.88
N GLY A 97 -2.19 -8.74 -3.96
CA GLY A 97 -1.60 -9.97 -3.42
C GLY A 97 -2.62 -10.85 -2.70
N VAL A 98 -3.43 -10.27 -1.83
CA VAL A 98 -4.52 -10.97 -1.12
C VAL A 98 -5.53 -11.56 -2.10
N ALA A 99 -6.02 -10.80 -3.06
CA ALA A 99 -6.99 -11.30 -4.04
C ALA A 99 -6.42 -12.46 -4.87
N THR A 100 -5.16 -12.36 -5.28
CA THR A 100 -4.45 -13.44 -6.00
C THR A 100 -4.33 -14.68 -5.12
N VAL A 101 -3.93 -14.54 -3.85
CA VAL A 101 -3.87 -15.65 -2.90
C VAL A 101 -5.22 -16.31 -2.71
N LEU A 102 -6.29 -15.52 -2.51
CA LEU A 102 -7.63 -16.04 -2.28
C LEU A 102 -8.13 -16.89 -3.47
N VAL A 103 -7.91 -16.43 -4.70
CA VAL A 103 -8.26 -17.19 -5.92
C VAL A 103 -7.40 -18.43 -6.07
N GLU A 104 -6.07 -18.29 -6.09
CA GLU A 104 -5.17 -19.40 -6.46
C GLU A 104 -5.08 -20.49 -5.37
N THR A 105 -5.47 -20.19 -4.13
CA THR A 105 -5.58 -21.19 -3.05
C THR A 105 -6.99 -21.75 -2.87
N GLY A 106 -7.96 -21.29 -3.64
CA GLY A 106 -9.36 -21.74 -3.56
C GLY A 106 -10.07 -21.32 -2.27
N MET A 107 -9.63 -20.25 -1.61
CA MET A 107 -10.27 -19.71 -0.41
C MET A 107 -11.56 -18.94 -0.73
N VAL A 108 -11.79 -18.61 -1.99
CA VAL A 108 -13.05 -18.08 -2.52
C VAL A 108 -13.56 -18.98 -3.66
N ALA A 109 -14.86 -18.90 -3.95
CA ALA A 109 -15.39 -19.47 -5.17
C ALA A 109 -14.82 -18.72 -6.38
N VAL A 110 -14.27 -19.47 -7.35
CA VAL A 110 -13.62 -18.91 -8.53
C VAL A 110 -14.59 -18.94 -9.71
N GLU A 111 -14.81 -17.78 -10.32
CA GLU A 111 -15.63 -17.57 -11.51
C GLU A 111 -14.76 -17.03 -12.65
N GLU A 112 -14.84 -17.66 -13.83
CA GLU A 112 -14.14 -17.21 -15.04
C GLU A 112 -15.13 -16.51 -16.00
N PRO A 113 -14.71 -15.44 -16.72
CA PRO A 113 -13.34 -14.92 -16.80
C PRO A 113 -12.96 -13.93 -15.68
N VAL A 114 -13.92 -13.53 -14.83
CA VAL A 114 -13.68 -12.55 -13.76
C VAL A 114 -14.30 -13.02 -12.46
N THR A 115 -13.47 -13.16 -11.42
CA THR A 115 -13.91 -13.40 -10.04
C THR A 115 -13.95 -12.05 -9.29
N THR A 116 -15.09 -11.73 -8.69
CA THR A 116 -15.24 -10.52 -7.87
C THR A 116 -15.07 -10.85 -6.40
N ILE A 117 -14.14 -10.18 -5.71
CA ILE A 117 -13.90 -10.34 -4.28
C ILE A 117 -14.13 -9.01 -3.58
N ARG A 118 -14.95 -9.01 -2.53
CA ARG A 118 -15.27 -7.87 -1.68
C ARG A 118 -14.51 -7.98 -0.37
N LEU A 119 -13.56 -7.07 -0.17
CA LEU A 119 -12.67 -7.06 0.99
C LEU A 119 -13.10 -5.95 1.96
N ASP A 120 -13.40 -6.34 3.19
CA ASP A 120 -13.66 -5.42 4.30
C ASP A 120 -12.32 -4.98 4.90
N THR A 121 -11.95 -3.72 4.65
CA THR A 121 -10.68 -3.14 5.10
C THR A 121 -10.92 -2.03 6.12
N PRO A 122 -9.91 -1.61 6.91
CA PRO A 122 -10.06 -0.45 7.79
C PRO A 122 -10.44 0.86 7.06
N ALA A 123 -10.16 0.98 5.76
CA ALA A 123 -10.56 2.11 4.92
C ALA A 123 -11.99 1.98 4.34
N GLY A 124 -12.66 0.84 4.56
CA GLY A 124 -13.97 0.51 4.01
C GLY A 124 -13.95 -0.67 3.05
N LEU A 125 -15.04 -0.84 2.30
CA LEU A 125 -15.19 -1.92 1.32
C LEU A 125 -14.32 -1.64 0.09
N VAL A 126 -13.45 -2.59 -0.24
CA VAL A 126 -12.66 -2.59 -1.47
C VAL A 126 -13.10 -3.75 -2.34
N THR A 127 -13.45 -3.48 -3.59
CA THR A 127 -13.78 -4.53 -4.57
C THR A 127 -12.57 -4.80 -5.44
N ALA A 128 -12.18 -6.06 -5.50
CA ALA A 128 -11.14 -6.59 -6.37
C ALA A 128 -11.77 -7.46 -7.45
N GLU A 129 -11.58 -7.09 -8.71
CA GLU A 129 -11.95 -7.88 -9.87
C GLU A 129 -10.70 -8.62 -10.34
N VAL A 130 -10.71 -9.94 -10.22
CA VAL A 130 -9.59 -10.80 -10.61
C VAL A 130 -9.91 -11.40 -11.97
N GLU A 131 -9.11 -11.08 -12.97
CA GLU A 131 -9.14 -11.80 -14.24
C GLU A 131 -8.56 -13.19 -14.01
N VAL A 132 -9.34 -14.23 -14.30
CA VAL A 132 -8.97 -15.62 -14.07
C VAL A 132 -8.99 -16.38 -15.39
N ALA A 133 -7.95 -17.18 -15.62
CA ALA A 133 -7.91 -18.13 -16.72
C ALA A 133 -7.12 -19.37 -16.32
N ASP A 134 -7.72 -20.55 -16.52
CA ASP A 134 -7.20 -21.85 -16.10
C ASP A 134 -6.98 -21.94 -14.59
N GLY A 135 -7.89 -21.35 -13.80
CA GLY A 135 -7.80 -21.29 -12.34
C GLY A 135 -6.67 -20.40 -11.80
N ARG A 136 -5.97 -19.65 -12.67
CA ARG A 136 -4.87 -18.75 -12.30
C ARG A 136 -5.33 -17.29 -12.33
N ALA A 137 -4.95 -16.50 -11.33
CA ALA A 137 -5.14 -15.06 -11.33
C ALA A 137 -4.16 -14.40 -12.33
N ARG A 138 -4.70 -13.80 -13.40
CA ARG A 138 -3.93 -13.14 -14.46
C ARG A 138 -3.60 -11.69 -14.11
N SER A 139 -4.59 -10.98 -13.56
CA SER A 139 -4.45 -9.62 -13.03
C SER A 139 -5.57 -9.34 -12.05
N VAL A 140 -5.36 -8.36 -11.18
CA VAL A 140 -6.34 -7.87 -10.23
C VAL A 140 -6.53 -6.39 -10.45
N THR A 141 -7.78 -5.97 -10.66
CA THR A 141 -8.19 -4.56 -10.67
C THR A 141 -8.88 -4.24 -9.36
N ILE A 142 -8.33 -3.29 -8.61
CA ILE A 142 -8.94 -2.79 -7.38
C ILE A 142 -9.62 -1.46 -7.63
N ARG A 143 -10.85 -1.28 -7.13
CA ARG A 143 -11.50 0.03 -7.03
C ARG A 143 -11.12 0.65 -5.69
N ASN A 144 -10.34 1.72 -5.71
CA ASN A 144 -9.80 2.35 -4.52
C ASN A 144 -10.77 3.40 -3.94
N VAL A 145 -10.48 3.87 -2.73
CA VAL A 145 -11.20 4.95 -2.06
C VAL A 145 -11.06 6.28 -2.82
N PRO A 146 -11.99 7.24 -2.62
CA PRO A 146 -11.87 8.57 -3.19
C PRO A 146 -10.49 9.20 -2.97
N SER A 147 -9.90 9.68 -4.05
CA SER A 147 -8.55 10.24 -4.08
C SER A 147 -8.60 11.70 -4.52
N PHE A 148 -7.76 12.56 -3.96
CA PHE A 148 -7.84 14.01 -4.18
C PHE A 148 -6.48 14.70 -4.04
N LEU A 149 -6.35 15.88 -4.66
CA LEU A 149 -5.24 16.80 -4.44
C LEU A 149 -5.59 17.72 -3.26
N LEU A 150 -4.84 17.63 -2.16
CA LEU A 150 -5.07 18.44 -0.96
C LEU A 150 -4.46 19.85 -1.12
N ALA A 151 -3.21 19.92 -1.58
CA ALA A 151 -2.51 21.18 -1.77
C ALA A 151 -1.52 21.07 -2.94
N ALA A 152 -1.53 22.09 -3.81
CA ALA A 152 -0.64 22.16 -4.96
C ALA A 152 0.52 23.13 -4.70
N ASP A 153 1.66 22.88 -5.34
CA ASP A 153 2.81 23.79 -5.44
C ASP A 153 3.34 24.26 -4.08
N GLN A 154 3.26 23.39 -3.07
CA GLN A 154 3.81 23.63 -1.73
C GLN A 154 5.33 23.58 -1.77
N CYS A 155 5.99 24.27 -0.85
CA CYS A 155 7.45 24.32 -0.78
C CYS A 155 7.92 24.25 0.67
N VAL A 156 8.92 23.41 0.93
CA VAL A 156 9.60 23.33 2.23
C VAL A 156 11.11 23.46 2.05
N GLU A 157 11.78 24.10 3.00
CA GLU A 157 13.24 24.17 3.06
C GLU A 157 13.78 22.95 3.80
N VAL A 158 14.42 22.03 3.08
CA VAL A 158 14.94 20.78 3.63
C VAL A 158 16.43 20.89 3.87
N ALA A 159 16.85 20.70 5.11
CA ALA A 159 18.26 20.79 5.49
C ALA A 159 19.14 19.84 4.65
N GLY A 160 20.17 20.38 4.01
CA GLY A 160 21.09 19.61 3.15
C GLY A 160 20.57 19.28 1.75
N ILE A 161 19.36 19.71 1.39
CA ILE A 161 18.80 19.60 0.02
C ILE A 161 18.48 20.99 -0.55
N GLY A 162 17.88 21.87 0.25
CA GLY A 162 17.38 23.19 -0.15
C GLY A 162 15.86 23.21 -0.34
N PRO A 163 15.33 24.14 -1.16
CA PRO A 163 13.89 24.25 -1.40
C PRO A 163 13.37 23.04 -2.19
N VAL A 164 12.41 22.32 -1.62
CA VAL A 164 11.73 21.19 -2.27
C VAL A 164 10.27 21.55 -2.50
N ARG A 165 9.89 21.63 -3.77
CA ARG A 165 8.50 21.82 -4.20
C ARG A 165 7.80 20.47 -4.31
N TYR A 166 6.58 20.39 -3.80
CA TYR A 166 5.77 19.18 -3.81
C TYR A 166 4.27 19.50 -3.92
N ASP A 167 3.52 18.51 -4.37
CA ASP A 167 2.06 18.48 -4.22
C ASP A 167 1.70 17.50 -3.10
N MET A 168 0.74 17.86 -2.26
CA MET A 168 0.18 16.94 -1.26
C MET A 168 -1.11 16.34 -1.79
N ALA A 169 -1.12 15.04 -2.02
CA ALA A 169 -2.28 14.31 -2.53
C ALA A 169 -2.63 13.11 -1.65
N PHE A 170 -3.90 12.71 -1.67
CA PHE A 170 -4.41 11.56 -0.94
C PHE A 170 -4.90 10.50 -1.92
N GLY A 171 -4.48 9.25 -1.71
CA GLY A 171 -4.86 8.09 -2.51
C GLY A 171 -5.23 6.86 -1.68
N GLY A 172 -5.64 7.07 -0.43
CA GLY A 172 -5.72 6.07 0.64
C GLY A 172 -4.70 6.32 1.75
N ASN A 173 -3.56 6.92 1.40
CA ASN A 173 -2.58 7.53 2.31
C ASN A 173 -2.19 8.92 1.76
N PHE A 174 -1.56 9.77 2.58
CA PHE A 174 -0.95 11.00 2.11
C PHE A 174 0.39 10.76 1.42
N TYR A 175 0.55 11.42 0.26
CA TYR A 175 1.76 11.41 -0.55
C TYR A 175 2.21 12.84 -0.81
N ALA A 176 3.43 13.16 -0.41
CA ALA A 176 4.14 14.30 -0.96
C ALA A 176 4.75 13.89 -2.32
N ILE A 177 4.19 14.40 -3.40
CA ILE A 177 4.62 14.10 -4.77
C ILE A 177 5.68 15.12 -5.18
N VAL A 178 6.90 14.64 -5.42
CA VAL A 178 8.09 15.45 -5.67
C VAL A 178 8.69 15.07 -7.02
N ASP A 179 9.01 16.05 -7.85
CA ASP A 179 9.75 15.78 -9.10
C ASP A 179 11.19 15.35 -8.77
N ALA A 180 11.66 14.28 -9.42
CA ALA A 180 13.01 13.74 -9.27
C ALA A 180 14.11 14.81 -9.41
N ALA A 181 13.90 15.82 -10.27
CA ALA A 181 14.82 16.93 -10.46
C ALA A 181 15.00 17.79 -9.19
N MET A 182 13.97 17.92 -8.34
CA MET A 182 14.07 18.64 -7.06
C MET A 182 14.99 17.93 -6.07
N LEU A 183 15.13 16.61 -6.20
CA LEU A 183 16.05 15.83 -5.40
C LEU A 183 17.39 15.58 -6.10
N GLY A 184 17.54 15.97 -7.37
CA GLY A 184 18.75 15.72 -8.16
C GLY A 184 19.10 14.24 -8.31
N LEU A 185 18.11 13.34 -8.26
CA LEU A 185 18.28 11.88 -8.28
C LEU A 185 17.34 11.25 -9.29
N PRO A 186 17.81 10.32 -10.15
CA PRO A 186 16.93 9.59 -11.04
C PRO A 186 16.15 8.50 -10.30
N VAL A 187 14.98 8.13 -10.82
CA VAL A 187 14.18 7.02 -10.28
C VAL A 187 14.74 5.67 -10.77
N ARG A 188 15.89 5.25 -10.24
CA ARG A 188 16.61 4.03 -10.68
C ARG A 188 17.11 3.20 -9.49
N PRO A 189 17.32 1.88 -9.65
CA PRO A 189 17.78 1.01 -8.56
C PRO A 189 19.07 1.48 -7.89
N HIS A 190 20.04 1.97 -8.67
CA HIS A 190 21.33 2.45 -8.13
C HIS A 190 21.20 3.71 -7.26
N ALA A 191 20.10 4.47 -7.38
CA ALA A 191 19.85 5.70 -6.62
C ALA A 191 18.97 5.46 -5.38
N VAL A 192 18.41 4.26 -5.19
CA VAL A 192 17.40 3.96 -4.14
C VAL A 192 17.87 4.36 -2.74
N ARG A 193 19.11 4.05 -2.37
CA ARG A 193 19.64 4.39 -1.04
C ARG A 193 19.59 5.88 -0.76
N GLU A 194 19.95 6.68 -1.77
CA GLU A 194 20.01 8.13 -1.66
C GLU A 194 18.61 8.76 -1.81
N LEU A 195 17.72 8.16 -2.60
CA LEU A 195 16.30 8.49 -2.65
C LEU A 195 15.64 8.28 -1.28
N ILE A 196 15.91 7.17 -0.59
CA ILE A 196 15.40 6.92 0.77
C ILE A 196 15.85 8.05 1.70
N ARG A 197 17.16 8.34 1.72
CA ARG A 197 17.72 9.38 2.60
C ARG A 197 17.07 10.74 2.37
N ARG A 198 16.96 11.18 1.11
CA ARG A 198 16.37 12.48 0.77
C ARG A 198 14.86 12.51 0.97
N GLY A 199 14.18 11.42 0.61
CA GLY A 199 12.73 11.28 0.78
C GLY A 199 12.33 11.32 2.25
N LEU A 200 13.06 10.65 3.15
CA LEU A 200 12.82 10.75 4.59
C LEU A 200 13.04 12.18 5.10
N ALA A 201 14.12 12.86 4.71
CA ALA A 201 14.36 14.24 5.12
C ALA A 201 13.23 15.19 4.67
N VAL A 202 12.70 15.01 3.45
CA VAL A 202 11.52 15.74 2.95
C VAL A 202 10.29 15.41 3.81
N MET A 203 10.05 14.13 4.06
CA MET A 203 8.90 13.64 4.84
C MET A 203 8.88 14.22 6.25
N ASP A 204 10.01 14.16 6.95
CA ASP A 204 10.16 14.69 8.31
C ASP A 204 9.93 16.20 8.32
N THR A 205 10.52 16.93 7.37
CA THR A 205 10.34 18.39 7.25
C THR A 205 8.87 18.75 7.00
N ILE A 206 8.17 18.01 6.15
CA ILE A 206 6.74 18.23 5.90
C ILE A 206 5.92 17.99 7.16
N ASN A 207 6.17 16.89 7.88
CA ASN A 207 5.44 16.60 9.12
C ASN A 207 5.72 17.62 10.23
N GLU A 208 6.90 18.23 10.26
CA GLU A 208 7.22 19.29 11.22
C GLU A 208 6.59 20.65 10.86
N ARG A 209 6.50 20.98 9.57
CA ARG A 209 6.20 22.36 9.12
C ARG A 209 4.82 22.52 8.48
N ALA A 210 4.31 21.47 7.85
CA ALA A 210 3.14 21.51 6.97
C ALA A 210 2.38 20.17 6.98
N ARG A 211 2.21 19.60 8.19
CA ARG A 211 1.59 18.29 8.40
C ARG A 211 0.18 18.25 7.78
N PRO A 212 -0.12 17.30 6.86
CA PRO A 212 -1.43 17.22 6.23
C PRO A 212 -2.47 16.63 7.18
N VAL A 213 -3.74 16.99 7.00
CA VAL A 213 -4.87 16.42 7.75
C VAL A 213 -5.99 16.06 6.79
N HIS A 214 -6.54 14.85 6.91
CA HIS A 214 -7.62 14.39 6.06
C HIS A 214 -8.93 15.13 6.42
N PRO A 215 -9.61 15.77 5.46
CA PRO A 215 -10.69 16.70 5.76
C PRO A 215 -11.95 16.04 6.35
N ALA A 216 -12.16 14.75 6.08
CA ALA A 216 -13.27 13.99 6.66
C ALA A 216 -12.87 13.12 7.88
N ASN A 217 -11.58 13.04 8.23
CA ASN A 217 -11.11 12.20 9.34
C ASN A 217 -9.80 12.75 9.92
N ALA A 218 -9.90 13.52 11.00
CA ALA A 218 -8.75 14.15 11.63
C ALA A 218 -7.73 13.16 12.26
N ALA A 219 -8.07 11.87 12.36
CA ALA A 219 -7.12 10.84 12.81
C ALA A 219 -6.16 10.37 11.70
N ILE A 220 -6.38 10.80 10.45
CA ILE A 220 -5.45 10.60 9.34
C ILE A 220 -4.75 11.94 9.12
N ASP A 221 -3.62 12.11 9.77
CA ASP A 221 -3.00 13.43 9.95
C ASP A 221 -1.48 13.42 9.74
N ASP A 222 -0.90 12.45 9.03
CA ASP A 222 0.55 12.43 8.77
C ASP A 222 0.91 12.10 7.31
N CYS A 223 2.08 12.57 6.90
CA CYS A 223 2.69 12.19 5.63
C CYS A 223 3.70 11.08 5.88
N ARG A 224 3.37 9.84 5.50
CA ARG A 224 4.27 8.68 5.61
C ARG A 224 4.92 8.25 4.29
N HIS A 225 4.62 8.97 3.21
CA HIS A 225 5.03 8.60 1.86
C HIS A 225 5.52 9.82 1.07
N VAL A 226 6.71 9.73 0.50
CA VAL A 226 7.20 10.68 -0.50
C VAL A 226 7.28 9.94 -1.83
N GLN A 227 6.47 10.38 -2.79
CA GLN A 227 6.46 9.82 -4.14
C GLN A 227 7.36 10.67 -5.03
N VAL A 228 8.56 10.17 -5.31
CA VAL A 228 9.48 10.80 -6.26
C VAL A 228 9.08 10.37 -7.66
N VAL A 229 8.78 11.33 -8.54
CA VAL A 229 8.26 11.08 -9.90
C VAL A 229 9.18 11.63 -10.98
N GLU A 230 9.22 10.94 -12.11
CA GLU A 230 9.78 11.43 -13.37
C GLU A 230 8.88 11.01 -14.54
N ALA A 231 9.11 11.59 -15.72
CA ALA A 231 8.41 11.19 -16.93
C ALA A 231 8.65 9.71 -17.25
N GLY A 232 7.60 9.01 -17.68
CA GLY A 232 7.70 7.62 -18.09
C GLY A 232 8.48 7.44 -19.40
N ARG A 233 8.87 6.19 -19.68
CA ARG A 233 9.54 5.74 -20.91
C ARG A 233 8.94 4.43 -21.37
N ASP A 234 9.16 4.05 -22.63
CA ASP A 234 8.81 2.73 -23.16
C ASP A 234 7.32 2.35 -22.95
N GLY A 235 6.42 3.33 -23.15
CA GLY A 235 4.97 3.17 -23.02
C GLY A 235 4.41 3.37 -21.60
N ALA A 236 5.24 3.77 -20.63
CA ALA A 236 4.77 4.29 -19.34
C ALA A 236 4.52 5.81 -19.41
N ASP A 237 3.50 6.28 -18.71
CA ASP A 237 3.18 7.72 -18.58
C ASP A 237 4.03 8.39 -17.49
N ALA A 238 4.34 7.64 -16.43
CA ALA A 238 5.19 8.08 -15.33
C ALA A 238 6.06 6.94 -14.81
N ARG A 239 7.16 7.32 -14.15
CA ARG A 239 7.94 6.42 -13.32
C ARG A 239 8.05 7.00 -11.91
N ASN A 240 7.95 6.15 -10.89
CA ASN A 240 8.05 6.59 -9.49
C ASN A 240 8.95 5.70 -8.62
N ALA A 241 9.41 6.31 -7.53
CA ALA A 241 9.89 5.61 -6.33
C ALA A 241 9.14 6.20 -5.14
N VAL A 242 8.40 5.35 -4.43
CA VAL A 242 7.74 5.75 -3.19
C VAL A 242 8.65 5.43 -2.03
N VAL A 243 9.17 6.46 -1.37
CA VAL A 243 9.91 6.37 -0.12
C VAL A 243 8.92 6.34 1.04
N ILE A 244 9.06 5.34 1.91
CA ILE A 244 8.09 5.02 2.96
C ILE A 244 8.80 5.01 4.30
N HIS A 245 8.17 5.62 5.31
CA HIS A 245 8.61 5.54 6.70
C HIS A 245 8.69 4.06 7.17
N PRO A 246 9.69 3.63 7.96
CA PRO A 246 10.80 4.42 8.50
C PRO A 246 12.03 4.53 7.59
N GLY A 247 12.01 3.97 6.38
CA GLY A 247 13.14 4.07 5.45
C GLY A 247 13.29 2.93 4.47
N TRP A 248 12.31 2.74 3.59
CA TRP A 248 12.38 1.78 2.50
C TRP A 248 11.65 2.30 1.25
N VAL A 249 11.77 1.61 0.13
CA VAL A 249 11.09 1.97 -1.13
C VAL A 249 10.14 0.88 -1.57
N ASP A 250 8.94 1.24 -2.01
CA ASP A 250 8.02 0.30 -2.64
C ASP A 250 8.64 -0.25 -3.93
N ARG A 251 8.68 -1.58 -4.06
CA ARG A 251 9.22 -2.25 -5.26
C ARG A 251 8.22 -2.25 -6.39
N SER A 252 6.93 -2.17 -6.07
CA SER A 252 5.84 -1.98 -7.01
C SER A 252 5.68 -0.49 -7.37
N PRO A 253 4.84 -0.15 -8.37
CA PRO A 253 4.50 1.25 -8.65
C PRO A 253 3.66 1.94 -7.57
N CYS A 254 3.32 1.24 -6.48
CA CYS A 254 2.47 1.66 -5.38
C CYS A 254 1.02 1.98 -5.82
N GLY A 255 0.05 1.16 -5.44
CA GLY A 255 -1.35 1.34 -5.89
C GLY A 255 -1.99 2.63 -5.38
N THR A 256 -1.87 2.89 -4.08
CA THR A 256 -2.34 4.14 -3.44
C THR A 256 -1.58 5.37 -3.94
N GLY A 257 -0.26 5.25 -4.18
CA GLY A 257 0.54 6.32 -4.80
C GLY A 257 0.15 6.59 -6.26
N THR A 258 -0.20 5.55 -7.02
CA THR A 258 -0.73 5.68 -8.39
C THR A 258 -2.08 6.40 -8.38
N SER A 259 -2.96 6.06 -7.42
CA SER A 259 -4.24 6.77 -7.21
C SER A 259 -4.03 8.26 -6.88
N ALA A 260 -3.12 8.58 -5.96
CA ALA A 260 -2.78 9.96 -5.60
C ALA A 260 -2.19 10.74 -6.79
N ARG A 261 -1.30 10.12 -7.57
CA ARG A 261 -0.73 10.72 -8.79
C ARG A 261 -1.78 10.99 -9.85
N MET A 262 -2.71 10.07 -10.10
CA MET A 262 -3.81 10.31 -11.04
C MET A 262 -4.73 11.44 -10.56
N ALA A 263 -5.04 11.50 -9.27
CA ALA A 263 -5.84 12.59 -8.69
C ALA A 263 -5.16 13.96 -8.86
N GLN A 264 -3.84 14.03 -8.61
CA GLN A 264 -3.03 15.23 -8.87
C GLN A 264 -3.08 15.65 -10.35
N LEU A 265 -2.85 14.71 -11.27
CA LEU A 265 -2.87 14.99 -12.71
C LEU A 265 -4.25 15.45 -13.18
N HIS A 266 -5.31 14.81 -12.69
CA HIS A 266 -6.69 15.19 -13.01
C HIS A 266 -7.04 16.59 -12.49
N ALA A 267 -6.70 16.90 -11.25
CA ALA A 267 -6.92 18.23 -10.67
C ALA A 267 -6.17 19.34 -11.44
N ARG A 268 -5.07 19.00 -12.10
CA ARG A 268 -4.31 19.90 -12.99
C ARG A 268 -4.79 19.89 -14.45
N GLY A 269 -5.85 19.14 -14.79
CA GLY A 269 -6.37 19.01 -16.15
C GLY A 269 -5.48 18.20 -17.11
N LEU A 270 -4.55 17.40 -16.57
CA LEU A 270 -3.57 16.63 -17.33
C LEU A 270 -3.95 15.16 -17.52
N LEU A 271 -5.00 14.69 -16.85
CA LEU A 271 -5.52 13.33 -16.99
C LEU A 271 -7.05 13.37 -17.00
N ALA A 272 -7.67 12.94 -18.10
CA ALA A 272 -9.12 12.83 -18.20
C ALA A 272 -9.64 11.54 -17.53
N LEU A 273 -10.94 11.49 -17.27
CA LEU A 273 -11.61 10.24 -16.90
C LEU A 273 -11.42 9.20 -18.02
N ASP A 274 -11.51 7.92 -17.65
CA ASP A 274 -11.43 6.78 -18.54
C ASP A 274 -10.19 6.73 -19.44
N THR A 275 -9.13 7.45 -19.05
CA THR A 275 -7.83 7.39 -19.71
C THR A 275 -6.93 6.41 -18.94
N PRO A 276 -6.36 5.38 -19.60
CA PRO A 276 -5.39 4.51 -18.94
C PRO A 276 -4.14 5.32 -18.57
N PHE A 277 -3.63 5.10 -17.36
CA PHE A 277 -2.40 5.69 -16.86
C PHE A 277 -1.44 4.59 -16.43
N VAL A 278 -0.35 4.40 -17.18
CA VAL A 278 0.66 3.37 -16.92
C VAL A 278 1.75 3.97 -16.04
N ASN A 279 1.80 3.52 -14.78
CA ASN A 279 2.79 3.94 -13.81
C ASN A 279 3.85 2.86 -13.61
N GLU A 280 5.12 3.24 -13.74
CA GLU A 280 6.26 2.34 -13.67
C GLU A 280 7.03 2.49 -12.35
N SER A 281 7.43 1.39 -11.74
CA SER A 281 8.21 1.38 -10.49
C SER A 281 9.69 1.67 -10.73
N VAL A 282 10.43 1.83 -9.64
CA VAL A 282 11.90 1.89 -9.66
C VAL A 282 12.55 0.63 -10.27
N LEU A 283 11.86 -0.51 -10.23
CA LEU A 283 12.30 -1.79 -10.81
C LEU A 283 11.89 -1.97 -12.28
N GLY A 284 11.05 -1.07 -12.82
CA GLY A 284 10.52 -1.20 -14.18
C GLY A 284 9.25 -2.04 -14.30
N THR A 285 8.65 -2.46 -13.18
CA THR A 285 7.34 -3.12 -13.15
C THR A 285 6.21 -2.10 -13.27
N ARG A 286 5.00 -2.51 -13.64
CA ARG A 286 3.93 -1.59 -14.05
C ARG A 286 2.59 -1.89 -13.41
N PHE A 287 1.85 -0.82 -13.11
CA PHE A 287 0.43 -0.82 -12.83
C PHE A 287 -0.26 0.06 -13.85
N THR A 288 -1.50 -0.29 -14.20
CA THR A 288 -2.35 0.54 -15.03
C THR A 288 -3.47 1.09 -14.17
N GLY A 289 -3.51 2.41 -14.02
CA GLY A 289 -4.60 3.11 -13.36
C GLY A 289 -5.64 3.63 -14.35
N ARG A 290 -6.84 3.89 -13.84
CA ARG A 290 -7.90 4.63 -14.57
C ARG A 290 -8.75 5.40 -13.57
N LEU A 291 -9.17 6.61 -13.93
CA LEU A 291 -10.16 7.36 -13.16
C LEU A 291 -11.54 7.07 -13.74
N VAL A 292 -12.39 6.39 -12.97
CA VAL A 292 -13.69 5.89 -13.47
C VAL A 292 -14.86 6.77 -13.08
N ASP A 293 -14.66 7.71 -12.16
CA ASP A 293 -15.69 8.63 -11.71
C ASP A 293 -15.10 9.85 -10.97
N THR A 294 -15.94 10.84 -10.73
CA THR A 294 -15.67 11.99 -9.84
C THR A 294 -16.57 11.94 -8.62
N THR A 295 -16.11 12.51 -7.52
CA THR A 295 -16.87 12.60 -6.27
C THR A 295 -16.38 13.77 -5.42
N SER A 296 -16.78 13.84 -4.15
CA SER A 296 -16.24 14.82 -3.21
C SER A 296 -15.95 14.19 -1.84
N VAL A 297 -14.94 14.72 -1.15
CA VAL A 297 -14.60 14.36 0.23
C VAL A 297 -14.65 15.63 1.07
N ALA A 298 -15.65 15.74 1.95
CA ALA A 298 -15.90 16.94 2.76
C ALA A 298 -15.93 18.25 1.92
N GLY A 299 -16.55 18.19 0.74
CA GLY A 299 -16.65 19.31 -0.20
C GLY A 299 -15.44 19.52 -1.11
N LEU A 300 -14.32 18.82 -0.88
CA LEU A 300 -13.16 18.85 -1.78
C LEU A 300 -13.39 17.96 -3.01
N PRO A 301 -13.11 18.43 -4.24
CA PRO A 301 -13.17 17.58 -5.44
C PRO A 301 -12.26 16.36 -5.33
N ALA A 302 -12.81 15.20 -5.67
CA ALA A 302 -12.11 13.93 -5.63
C ALA A 302 -12.46 13.08 -6.86
N VAL A 303 -11.66 12.05 -7.08
CA VAL A 303 -11.84 11.07 -8.16
C VAL A 303 -11.92 9.67 -7.58
N VAL A 304 -12.50 8.75 -8.35
CA VAL A 304 -12.55 7.32 -8.01
C VAL A 304 -11.55 6.58 -8.91
N PRO A 305 -10.39 6.16 -8.38
CA PRO A 305 -9.40 5.45 -9.17
C PRO A 305 -9.61 3.94 -9.12
N THR A 306 -9.33 3.28 -10.24
CA THR A 306 -9.00 1.85 -10.28
C THR A 306 -7.51 1.67 -10.54
N VAL A 307 -6.95 0.57 -10.03
CA VAL A 307 -5.56 0.18 -10.27
C VAL A 307 -5.51 -1.30 -10.60
N THR A 308 -4.91 -1.64 -11.73
CA THR A 308 -4.70 -3.01 -12.19
C THR A 308 -3.23 -3.39 -12.04
N GLY A 309 -2.97 -4.55 -11.46
CA GLY A 309 -1.64 -5.13 -11.33
C GLY A 309 -1.68 -6.66 -11.28
N ARG A 310 -0.52 -7.27 -11.04
CA ARG A 310 -0.35 -8.73 -11.00
C ARG A 310 0.46 -9.14 -9.78
N ALA A 311 0.11 -10.30 -9.22
CA ALA A 311 0.88 -10.91 -8.16
C ALA A 311 1.18 -12.38 -8.46
N TRP A 312 2.13 -12.93 -7.71
CA TRP A 312 2.55 -14.32 -7.79
C TRP A 312 2.72 -14.86 -6.39
N ILE A 313 2.17 -16.04 -6.13
CA ILE A 313 2.48 -16.81 -4.92
C ILE A 313 3.94 -17.25 -5.00
N THR A 314 4.71 -16.99 -3.94
CA THR A 314 6.12 -17.38 -3.82
C THR A 314 6.33 -18.55 -2.88
N GLY A 315 5.35 -18.85 -2.02
CA GLY A 315 5.40 -20.02 -1.15
C GLY A 315 4.30 -20.05 -0.09
N THR A 316 4.29 -21.12 0.68
CA THR A 316 3.48 -21.25 1.89
C THR A 316 4.40 -21.52 3.08
N ALA A 317 4.04 -21.00 4.25
CA ALA A 317 4.89 -21.05 5.42
C ALA A 317 4.09 -21.24 6.71
N GLN A 318 4.77 -21.81 7.70
CA GLN A 318 4.36 -21.80 9.10
C GLN A 318 5.41 -21.03 9.91
N TYR A 319 5.01 -19.94 10.57
CA TYR A 319 5.88 -19.16 11.45
C TYR A 319 5.68 -19.61 12.89
N LEU A 320 6.76 -20.02 13.51
CA LEU A 320 6.75 -20.58 14.85
C LEU A 320 7.45 -19.65 15.84
N LEU A 321 6.94 -19.62 17.07
CA LEU A 321 7.60 -18.97 18.20
C LEU A 321 7.96 -20.00 19.27
N ASP A 322 9.25 -20.24 19.43
CA ASP A 322 9.76 -20.99 20.58
C ASP A 322 9.74 -20.08 21.83
N PRO A 323 9.33 -20.58 23.02
CA PRO A 323 9.39 -19.79 24.25
C PRO A 323 10.80 -19.34 24.66
N GLU A 324 11.86 -19.98 24.15
CA GLU A 324 13.26 -19.65 24.45
C GLU A 324 13.94 -18.85 23.32
N ASP A 325 13.20 -18.46 22.27
CA ASP A 325 13.72 -17.63 21.17
C ASP A 325 14.17 -16.24 21.70
N PRO A 326 15.44 -15.84 21.52
CA PRO A 326 15.92 -14.52 21.95
C PRO A 326 15.34 -13.35 21.14
N PHE A 327 14.71 -13.63 20.00
CA PHE A 327 14.04 -12.65 19.14
C PHE A 327 12.54 -12.95 19.01
N PRO A 328 11.78 -12.95 20.13
CA PRO A 328 10.39 -13.39 20.13
C PRO A 328 9.46 -12.46 19.33
N GLU A 329 9.91 -11.23 19.06
CA GLU A 329 9.22 -10.21 18.28
C GLU A 329 10.05 -9.74 17.08
N GLY A 330 11.23 -10.30 16.86
CA GLY A 330 12.15 -9.87 15.79
C GLY A 330 12.88 -8.54 16.04
N PHE A 331 13.59 -8.06 15.02
CA PHE A 331 14.38 -6.82 15.06
C PHE A 331 14.53 -6.16 13.66
N LEU A 332 14.94 -4.88 13.64
CA LEU A 332 15.34 -4.12 12.45
C LEU A 332 16.75 -3.55 12.62
N LEU A 333 17.48 -3.36 11.52
CA LEU A 333 18.82 -2.78 11.45
C LEU A 333 18.89 -1.65 10.42
#